data_AF-A0A382LX41-F1
#
_entry.id   AF-A0A382LX41-F1
#
_cell.length_a   1.000
_cell.length_b   1.000
_cell.length_c   1.000
_cell.angle_alpha   90.00
_cell.angle_beta   90.00
_cell.angle_gamma   90.00
#
_symmetry.space_group_name_H-M   'P 1'
#
loop_
_entity.id
_entity.type
_entity.pdbx_description
1 polymer ?
#
loop_
_entity_poly.entity_id
_entity_poly.type
_entity_poly.pdbx_seq_one_letter_code
_entity_poly.pdbx_strand_id
1 'polypeptide(L)'
;MFGYPKKMKAIVGKFSNLKVETDDLSVSLLELQNKIIVELHLDYFSGPLYKRLKIRGSKGILSWDSNNNEIRIYHHTKKKYSKIKIKNNYKLTENVNKMYIDEIKYFISCLTKRKQPMNNLTESAKTLRVALDLKKSSGTKFC
;
A
#
# COMPACT_ATOMS: atom_id res chain seq x y z
N MET A 1 -9.78 2.92 -4.35
CA MET A 1 -10.18 3.86 -3.27
C MET A 1 -9.97 5.33 -3.65
N PHE A 2 -8.78 5.74 -4.14
CA PHE A 2 -8.49 7.17 -4.40
C PHE A 2 -8.39 7.56 -5.88
N GLY A 3 -8.69 6.66 -6.80
CA GLY A 3 -8.61 6.91 -8.23
C GLY A 3 -7.24 6.58 -8.82
N TYR A 4 -7.09 6.88 -10.11
CA TYR A 4 -5.89 6.54 -10.89
C TYR A 4 -4.87 7.69 -10.93
N PRO A 5 -3.56 7.38 -11.04
CA PRO A 5 -2.53 8.39 -11.23
C PRO A 5 -2.72 9.18 -12.52
N LYS A 6 -2.58 10.51 -12.43
CA LYS A 6 -2.48 11.43 -13.58
C LYS A 6 -1.02 11.77 -13.89
N LYS A 7 -0.18 11.96 -12.86
CA LYS A 7 1.26 12.20 -12.99
C LYS A 7 1.99 11.38 -11.95
N MET A 8 3.19 10.94 -12.28
CA MET A 8 4.04 10.21 -11.34
C MET A 8 5.52 10.47 -11.60
N LYS A 9 6.31 10.40 -10.53
CA LYS A 9 7.77 10.40 -10.55
C LYS A 9 8.27 9.43 -9.49
N ALA A 10 9.35 8.72 -9.77
CA ALA A 10 9.95 7.81 -8.82
C ALA A 10 11.47 7.83 -8.89
N ILE A 11 12.09 7.45 -7.77
CA ILE A 11 13.48 6.97 -7.71
C ILE A 11 13.37 5.47 -7.44
N VAL A 12 13.90 4.64 -8.33
CA VAL A 12 13.85 3.17 -8.23
C VAL A 12 15.22 2.62 -8.57
N GLY A 13 15.69 1.63 -7.82
CA GLY A 13 17.00 1.03 -8.09
C GLY A 13 17.50 0.15 -6.96
N LYS A 14 18.75 -0.31 -7.10
CA LYS A 14 19.51 -1.04 -6.09
C LYS A 14 20.48 -0.09 -5.39
N PHE A 15 20.20 0.23 -4.14
CA PHE A 15 20.95 1.20 -3.32
C PHE A 15 21.62 0.58 -2.10
N SER A 16 21.19 -0.59 -1.65
CA SER A 16 21.74 -1.24 -0.46
C SER A 16 22.91 -2.17 -0.79
N ASN A 17 23.52 -2.75 0.24
CA ASN A 17 24.54 -3.80 0.11
C ASN A 17 23.94 -5.22 0.04
N LEU A 18 22.62 -5.36 -0.10
CA LEU A 18 22.00 -6.66 -0.27
C LEU A 18 22.50 -7.32 -1.56
N LYS A 19 22.76 -8.63 -1.49
CA LYS A 19 23.19 -9.46 -2.62
C LYS A 19 21.95 -9.92 -3.42
N VAL A 20 21.24 -8.95 -4.00
CA VAL A 20 20.09 -9.17 -4.88
C VAL A 20 20.33 -8.50 -6.22
N GLU A 21 19.76 -9.09 -7.28
CA GLU A 21 19.83 -8.54 -8.65
C GLU A 21 18.70 -7.55 -8.93
N THR A 22 17.71 -7.47 -8.04
CA THR A 22 16.51 -6.64 -8.17
C THR A 22 16.67 -5.27 -7.54
N ASP A 23 15.76 -4.35 -7.89
CA ASP A 23 15.62 -3.07 -7.20
C ASP A 23 15.25 -3.31 -5.73
N ASP A 24 15.93 -2.62 -4.81
CA ASP A 24 15.74 -2.73 -3.36
C ASP A 24 15.14 -1.47 -2.72
N LEU A 25 14.92 -0.42 -3.52
CA LEU A 25 14.26 0.83 -3.13
C LEU A 25 13.34 1.34 -4.25
N SER A 26 12.16 1.83 -3.84
CA SER A 26 11.29 2.66 -4.65
C SER A 26 10.69 3.78 -3.80
N VAL A 27 11.01 5.02 -4.14
CA VAL A 27 10.41 6.23 -3.55
C VAL A 27 9.65 6.96 -4.64
N SER A 28 8.34 7.07 -4.48
CA SER A 28 7.44 7.51 -5.54
C SER A 28 6.50 8.64 -5.07
N LEU A 29 6.28 9.60 -5.97
CA LEU A 29 5.29 10.67 -5.84
C LEU A 29 4.25 10.52 -6.96
N LEU A 30 2.97 10.48 -6.60
CA LEU A 30 1.86 10.39 -7.55
C LEU A 30 0.86 11.52 -7.32
N GLU A 31 0.46 12.22 -8.39
CA GLU A 31 -0.73 13.07 -8.42
C GLU A 31 -1.86 12.26 -9.05
N LEU A 32 -2.93 11.98 -8.30
CA LEU A 32 -4.10 11.27 -8.80
C LEU A 32 -5.02 12.20 -9.61
N GLN A 33 -5.92 11.61 -10.41
CA GLN A 33 -6.89 12.37 -11.22
C GLN A 33 -7.73 13.36 -10.41
N ASN A 34 -8.06 13.01 -9.16
CA ASN A 34 -8.81 13.84 -8.21
C ASN A 34 -7.92 14.77 -7.35
N LYS A 35 -6.67 15.02 -7.78
CA LYS A 35 -5.72 15.93 -7.12
C LYS A 35 -5.20 15.48 -5.75
N ILE A 36 -5.47 14.24 -5.36
CA ILE A 36 -4.81 13.64 -4.18
C ILE A 36 -3.33 13.41 -4.51
N ILE A 37 -2.45 13.80 -3.60
CA ILE A 37 -1.01 13.52 -3.66
C ILE A 37 -0.71 12.29 -2.82
N VAL A 38 0.04 11.35 -3.41
CA VAL A 38 0.47 10.11 -2.76
C VAL A 38 1.99 10.08 -2.69
N GLU A 39 2.49 9.84 -1.49
CA GLU A 39 3.88 9.51 -1.21
C GLU A 39 3.96 8.01 -0.91
N LEU A 40 4.77 7.28 -1.68
CA LEU A 40 4.98 5.84 -1.49
C LEU A 40 6.46 5.57 -1.30
N HIS A 41 6.79 4.82 -0.25
CA HIS A 41 8.15 4.39 0.06
C HIS A 41 8.12 2.88 0.25
N LEU A 42 8.93 2.18 -0.52
CA LEU A 42 9.09 0.73 -0.48
C LEU A 42 10.59 0.42 -0.50
N ASP A 43 11.05 -0.41 0.42
CA ASP A 43 12.44 -0.81 0.49
C ASP A 43 12.59 -2.18 1.15
N TYR A 44 13.70 -2.87 0.87
CA TYR A 44 13.98 -4.22 1.40
C TYR A 44 14.90 -4.22 2.62
N PHE A 45 15.58 -3.10 2.89
CA PHE A 45 16.69 -3.05 3.85
C PHE A 45 16.31 -2.34 5.16
N SER A 46 15.12 -1.76 5.27
CA SER A 46 14.60 -1.25 6.54
C SER A 46 14.30 -2.39 7.51
N GLY A 47 15.09 -2.46 8.58
CA GLY A 47 14.80 -3.26 9.76
C GLY A 47 14.46 -2.37 10.95
N PRO A 48 13.47 -2.71 11.79
CA PRO A 48 12.58 -3.89 11.74
C PRO A 48 11.42 -3.76 10.71
N LEU A 49 10.73 -4.87 10.42
CA LEU A 49 9.55 -4.89 9.54
C LEU A 49 8.53 -3.83 9.99
N TYR A 50 8.27 -2.85 9.12
CA TYR A 50 7.40 -1.74 9.47
C TYR A 50 6.54 -1.34 8.28
N LYS A 51 5.22 -1.34 8.49
CA LYS A 51 4.25 -0.81 7.53
C LYS A 51 3.52 0.34 8.18
N ARG A 52 3.32 1.44 7.44
CA ARG A 52 2.52 2.58 7.90
C ARG A 52 1.69 3.15 6.76
N LEU A 53 0.57 3.76 7.13
CA LEU A 53 -0.29 4.52 6.23
C LEU A 53 -0.72 5.80 6.93
N LYS A 54 -0.72 6.92 6.20
CA LYS A 54 -1.24 8.19 6.68
C LYS A 54 -2.07 8.86 5.60
N ILE A 55 -3.35 9.11 5.89
CA ILE A 55 -4.28 9.80 5.03
C ILE A 55 -4.61 11.13 5.69
N ARG A 56 -4.37 12.23 4.98
CA ARG A 56 -4.67 13.59 5.45
C ARG A 56 -5.84 14.11 4.61
N GLY A 57 -6.87 14.59 5.27
CA GLY A 57 -8.02 15.23 4.63
C GLY A 57 -8.46 16.46 5.40
N SER A 58 -9.41 17.21 4.85
CA SER A 58 -9.89 18.47 5.44
C SER A 58 -10.51 18.31 6.83
N LYS A 59 -11.07 17.14 7.15
CA LYS A 59 -11.72 16.86 8.44
C LYS A 59 -10.78 16.25 9.48
N GLY A 60 -9.64 15.70 9.06
CA GLY A 60 -8.75 15.03 9.98
C GLY A 60 -7.62 14.25 9.33
N ILE A 61 -6.89 13.54 10.17
CA ILE A 61 -5.76 12.71 9.78
C ILE A 61 -6.02 11.30 10.30
N LEU A 62 -6.03 10.32 9.39
CA LEU A 62 -6.04 8.90 9.73
C LEU A 62 -4.62 8.38 9.61
N SER A 63 -4.13 7.67 10.62
CA SER A 63 -2.83 7.01 10.59
C SER A 63 -2.90 5.62 11.20
N TRP A 64 -2.14 4.70 10.62
CA TRP A 64 -1.96 3.35 11.11
C TRP A 64 -0.49 2.94 10.96
N ASP A 65 -0.01 2.12 11.88
CA ASP A 65 1.31 1.48 11.82
C ASP A 65 1.22 0.03 12.29
N SER A 66 2.12 -0.82 11.77
CA SER A 66 2.14 -2.25 12.06
C SER A 66 2.53 -2.61 13.48
N ASN A 67 3.23 -1.73 14.20
CA ASN A 67 3.71 -2.01 15.56
C ASN A 67 2.56 -1.92 16.56
N ASN A 68 1.82 -0.81 16.54
CA ASN A 68 0.68 -0.61 17.42
C ASN A 68 -0.58 -1.31 16.91
N ASN A 69 -0.68 -1.52 15.60
CA ASN A 69 -1.82 -2.12 14.92
C ASN A 69 -3.17 -1.46 15.30
N GLU A 70 -3.15 -0.15 15.49
CA GLU A 70 -4.33 0.67 15.82
C GLU A 70 -4.50 1.79 14.79
N ILE A 71 -5.75 2.09 14.44
CA ILE A 71 -6.05 3.26 13.62
C ILE A 71 -6.20 4.45 14.55
N ARG A 72 -5.33 5.44 14.41
CA ARG A 72 -5.42 6.74 15.08
C ARG A 72 -6.09 7.74 14.15
N ILE A 73 -7.10 8.45 14.65
CA ILE A 73 -7.83 9.47 13.91
C ILE A 73 -7.71 10.77 14.67
N TYR A 74 -7.04 11.76 14.07
CA TYR A 74 -7.05 13.14 14.55
C TYR A 74 -8.21 13.89 13.93
N HIS A 75 -9.07 14.49 14.75
CA HIS A 75 -10.20 15.31 14.29
C HIS A 75 -9.83 16.79 14.35
N HIS A 76 -9.80 17.49 13.21
CA HIS A 76 -9.40 18.90 13.17
C HIS A 76 -10.34 19.81 13.99
N THR A 77 -11.65 19.59 13.88
CA THR A 77 -12.66 20.38 14.58
C THR A 77 -12.59 20.23 16.10
N LYS A 78 -12.42 19.00 16.59
CA LYS A 78 -12.36 18.69 18.03
C LYS A 78 -10.97 18.86 18.63
N LYS A 79 -9.93 19.00 17.79
CA LYS A 79 -8.51 18.98 18.19
C LYS A 79 -8.16 17.79 19.10
N LYS A 80 -8.76 16.62 18.82
CA LYS A 80 -8.64 15.42 19.65
C LYS A 80 -8.35 14.19 18.80
N TYR A 81 -7.68 13.23 19.42
CA TYR A 81 -7.47 11.91 18.84
C TYR A 81 -8.55 10.94 19.30
N SER A 82 -8.99 10.08 18.38
CA SER A 82 -9.71 8.85 18.70
C SER A 82 -8.92 7.66 18.18
N LYS A 83 -9.10 6.49 18.81
CA LYS A 83 -8.41 5.26 18.43
C LYS A 83 -9.44 4.18 18.11
N ILE A 84 -9.17 3.43 17.04
CA ILE A 84 -9.92 2.22 16.71
C ILE A 84 -8.92 1.07 16.79
N LYS A 85 -9.13 0.17 17.75
CA LYS A 85 -8.37 -1.08 17.84
C LYS A 85 -8.80 -2.01 16.71
N ILE A 86 -7.85 -2.50 15.92
CA ILE A 86 -8.15 -3.49 14.89
C ILE A 86 -8.20 -4.86 15.55
N LYS A 87 -9.41 -5.40 15.72
CA LYS A 87 -9.62 -6.70 16.38
C LYS A 87 -9.21 -7.89 15.52
N ASN A 88 -9.27 -7.75 14.19
CA ASN A 88 -9.13 -8.86 13.24
C ASN A 88 -7.87 -8.77 12.37
N ASN A 89 -6.87 -7.95 12.72
CA ASN A 89 -5.69 -7.92 11.87
C ASN A 89 -4.78 -9.11 12.17
N TYR A 90 -4.32 -9.74 11.10
CA TYR A 90 -3.12 -10.56 11.08
C TYR A 90 -2.01 -9.72 11.69
N LYS A 91 -1.67 -9.94 12.97
CA LYS A 91 -0.42 -9.41 13.48
C LYS A 91 0.64 -9.96 12.53
N LEU A 92 1.49 -9.10 11.99
CA LEU A 92 2.52 -9.51 11.03
C LEU A 92 3.53 -10.50 11.64
N THR A 93 3.40 -10.80 12.94
CA THR A 93 4.17 -11.76 13.72
C THR A 93 3.37 -13.01 14.12
N GLU A 94 2.05 -12.90 14.30
CA GLU A 94 1.19 -13.96 14.83
C GLU A 94 -0.04 -14.10 13.92
N ASN A 95 -0.17 -15.25 13.24
CA ASN A 95 -1.26 -15.58 12.29
C ASN A 95 -1.17 -14.96 10.89
N VAL A 96 0.03 -14.70 10.37
CA VAL A 96 0.25 -14.34 8.94
C VAL A 96 -0.45 -15.33 7.99
N ASN A 97 -0.40 -16.63 8.30
CA ASN A 97 -1.04 -17.68 7.50
C ASN A 97 -2.56 -17.51 7.36
N LYS A 98 -3.23 -16.91 8.35
CA LYS A 98 -4.68 -16.71 8.28
C LYS A 98 -5.05 -15.73 7.15
N MET A 99 -4.19 -14.77 6.82
CA MET A 99 -4.42 -13.80 5.74
C MET A 99 -4.53 -14.52 4.40
N TYR A 100 -3.54 -15.38 4.12
CA TYR A 100 -3.51 -16.19 2.90
C TYR A 100 -4.69 -17.17 2.85
N ILE A 101 -5.05 -17.79 3.98
CA ILE A 101 -6.22 -18.67 4.05
C ILE A 101 -7.50 -17.90 3.74
N ASP A 102 -7.69 -16.72 4.33
CA ASP A 102 -8.89 -15.90 4.13
C ASP A 102 -8.96 -15.35 2.68
N GLU A 103 -7.82 -15.04 2.06
CA GLU A 103 -7.74 -14.66 0.64
C GLU A 103 -8.15 -15.80 -0.29
N ILE A 104 -7.66 -17.03 -0.05
CA ILE A 104 -8.05 -18.21 -0.84
C ILE A 104 -9.55 -18.50 -0.65
N LYS A 105 -10.05 -18.45 0.59
CA LYS A 105 -11.49 -18.61 0.88
C LYS A 105 -12.31 -17.55 0.16
N TYR A 106 -11.85 -16.30 0.15
CA TYR A 106 -12.49 -15.21 -0.58
C TYR A 106 -12.55 -15.51 -2.08
N PHE A 107 -11.44 -15.94 -2.68
CA PHE A 107 -11.38 -16.32 -4.09
C PHE A 107 -12.38 -17.44 -4.43
N ILE A 108 -12.36 -18.55 -3.68
CA ILE A 108 -13.32 -19.65 -3.86
C ILE A 108 -14.76 -19.17 -3.70
N SER A 109 -15.04 -18.28 -2.73
CA SER A 109 -16.38 -17.73 -2.54
C SER A 109 -16.87 -16.88 -3.72
N CYS A 110 -15.95 -16.20 -4.42
CA CYS A 110 -16.28 -15.45 -5.63
C CYS A 110 -16.67 -16.39 -6.77
N LEU A 111 -15.97 -17.53 -6.90
CA LEU A 111 -16.30 -18.57 -7.89
C LEU A 111 -17.68 -19.17 -7.62
N THR A 112 -17.94 -19.62 -6.39
CA THR A 112 -19.20 -20.30 -6.04
C THR A 112 -20.41 -19.36 -6.15
N LYS A 113 -20.24 -18.09 -5.78
CA LYS A 113 -21.31 -17.07 -5.84
C LYS A 113 -21.40 -16.35 -7.18
N ARG A 114 -20.54 -16.67 -8.15
CA ARG A 114 -20.40 -15.95 -9.43
C ARG A 114 -20.26 -14.44 -9.24
N LYS A 115 -19.52 -14.02 -8.20
CA LYS A 115 -19.28 -12.63 -7.86
C LYS A 115 -17.93 -12.20 -8.45
N GLN A 116 -17.85 -10.99 -8.99
CA GLN A 116 -16.55 -10.44 -9.38
C GLN A 116 -15.67 -10.17 -8.14
N PRO A 117 -14.43 -10.66 -8.11
CA PRO A 117 -13.49 -10.36 -7.04
C PRO A 117 -13.10 -8.87 -7.08
N MET A 118 -12.75 -8.31 -5.92
CA MET A 118 -12.34 -6.92 -5.78
C MET A 118 -11.05 -6.60 -6.55
N ASN A 119 -10.21 -7.61 -6.73
CA ASN A 119 -8.95 -7.60 -7.45
C ASN A 119 -9.06 -8.40 -8.75
N ASN A 120 -10.08 -8.10 -9.56
CA ASN A 120 -10.24 -8.75 -10.87
C ASN A 120 -9.04 -8.46 -11.80
N LEU A 121 -8.99 -9.18 -12.93
CA LEU A 121 -7.89 -9.07 -13.90
C LEU A 121 -7.69 -7.63 -14.41
N THR A 122 -8.79 -6.93 -14.70
CA THR A 122 -8.75 -5.56 -15.22
C THR A 122 -8.13 -4.58 -14.22
N GLU A 123 -8.55 -4.62 -12.96
CA GLU A 123 -7.99 -3.74 -11.92
C GLU A 123 -6.54 -4.12 -11.57
N SER A 124 -6.22 -5.42 -11.61
CA SER A 124 -4.86 -5.92 -11.40
C SER A 124 -3.91 -5.48 -12.51
N ALA A 125 -4.34 -5.56 -13.77
CA ALA A 125 -3.55 -5.10 -14.92
C ALA A 125 -3.28 -3.59 -14.87
N LYS A 126 -4.26 -2.79 -14.44
CA LYS A 126 -4.05 -1.34 -14.24
C LYS A 126 -3.07 -1.05 -13.11
N THR A 127 -3.13 -1.80 -12.01
CA THR A 127 -2.17 -1.69 -10.91
C THR A 127 -0.75 -2.02 -11.37
N LEU A 128 -0.57 -3.10 -12.13
CA LEU A 128 0.71 -3.48 -12.71
C LEU A 128 1.24 -2.38 -13.65
N ARG A 129 0.38 -1.80 -14.50
CA ARG A 129 0.77 -0.71 -15.39
C ARG A 129 1.31 0.49 -14.63
N VAL A 130 0.69 0.88 -13.51
CA VAL A 130 1.20 1.95 -12.65
C VAL A 130 2.60 1.63 -12.11
N ALA A 131 2.85 0.38 -11.68
CA ALA A 131 4.17 -0.02 -11.20
C ALA A 131 5.24 0.05 -12.31
N LEU A 132 4.90 -0.41 -13.53
CA LEU A 132 5.79 -0.32 -14.70
C LEU A 132 6.07 1.13 -15.10
N ASP A 133 5.05 1.99 -15.07
CA ASP A 133 5.18 3.42 -15.39
C ASP A 133 6.04 4.15 -14.35
N LEU A 134 5.92 3.81 -13.06
CA LEU A 134 6.80 4.32 -12.01
C LEU A 134 8.25 3.93 -12.27
N LYS A 135 8.52 2.64 -12.56
CA LYS A 135 9.87 2.17 -12.89
C LYS A 135 10.43 2.89 -14.12
N LYS A 136 9.63 3.02 -15.18
CA LYS A 136 10.03 3.80 -16.37
C LYS A 136 10.33 5.27 -16.06
N SER A 137 9.53 5.91 -15.18
CA SER A 137 9.71 7.31 -14.80
C SER A 137 11.00 7.60 -14.03
N SER A 138 11.59 6.57 -13.41
CA SER A 138 12.84 6.68 -12.67
C SER A 138 14.09 6.70 -13.54
N GLY A 139 13.95 6.40 -14.85
CA GLY A 139 15.09 6.26 -15.76
C GLY A 139 15.85 4.94 -15.61
N THR A 140 15.45 4.08 -14.66
CA THR A 140 16.05 2.77 -14.43
C THR A 140 15.65 1.81 -15.54
N LYS A 141 16.64 1.11 -16.13
CA LYS A 141 16.39 0.09 -17.15
C LYS A 141 15.64 -1.09 -16.51
N PHE A 142 14.78 -1.73 -17.29
CA PHE A 142 14.23 -3.04 -16.90
C PHE A 142 15.39 -4.04 -16.96
N CYS A 143 15.88 -4.45 -15.79
CA CYS A 143 16.68 -5.67 -15.64
C CYS A 143 15.78 -6.87 -15.91
#